data_AF-A0A9E0WXQ4-F1
#
_entry.id   AF-A0A9E0WXQ4-F1
#
_cell.length_a   1.000
_cell.length_b   1.000
_cell.length_c   1.000
_cell.angle_alpha   90.00
_cell.angle_beta   90.00
_cell.angle_gamma   90.00
#
_symmetry.space_group_name_H-M   'P 1'
#
loop_
_entity.id
_entity.type
_entity.pdbx_description
1 polymer ?
#
loop_
_entity_poly.entity_id
_entity_poly.type
_entity_poly.pdbx_seq_one_letter_code
_entity_poly.pdbx_strand_id
1 'polypeptide(L)'
;QAALRRFTFKIKFKPLTAEQRERMFVTEALGGKADLLTDELRRRLSKLEQLCPGDYAAVKRQTDILATEFSPDEFLDQLEAEHRIKPEVREQRGMGFVQ
;
A
#
# COMPACT_ATOMS: atom_id res chain seq x y z
N GLN A 1 4.25 -28.52 0.45
CA GLN A 1 3.28 -28.11 -0.59
C GLN A 1 3.45 -28.93 -1.88
N ALA A 2 2.49 -29.79 -2.22
CA ALA A 2 2.52 -30.59 -3.46
C ALA A 2 2.20 -29.77 -4.74
N ALA A 3 1.52 -28.64 -4.61
CA ALA A 3 1.20 -27.75 -5.72
C ALA A 3 2.46 -27.07 -6.32
N LEU A 4 3.42 -26.65 -5.49
CA LEU A 4 4.66 -25.98 -5.94
C LEU A 4 5.59 -26.85 -6.80
N ARG A 5 5.38 -28.17 -6.84
CA ARG A 5 6.13 -29.10 -7.70
C ARG A 5 5.60 -29.15 -9.14
N ARG A 6 4.41 -28.60 -9.38
CA ARG A 6 3.70 -28.61 -10.68
C ARG A 6 3.84 -27.32 -11.47
N PHE A 7 4.47 -26.30 -10.90
CA PHE A 7 4.73 -25.02 -11.57
C PHE A 7 6.23 -24.88 -11.87
N THR A 8 6.57 -24.79 -13.16
CA THR A 8 7.95 -24.59 -13.64
C THR A 8 8.48 -23.21 -13.26
N PHE A 9 7.63 -22.18 -13.33
CA PHE A 9 7.96 -20.82 -12.94
C PHE A 9 7.32 -20.46 -11.61
N LYS A 10 8.10 -19.78 -10.76
CA LYS A 10 7.65 -19.24 -9.47
C LYS A 10 7.97 -17.76 -9.47
N ILE A 11 6.93 -16.93 -9.53
CA ILE A 11 7.06 -15.48 -9.51
C ILE A 11 6.75 -15.03 -8.08
N LYS A 12 7.70 -14.30 -7.47
CA LYS A 12 7.50 -13.67 -6.17
C LYS A 12 7.30 -12.17 -6.39
N PHE A 13 6.14 -11.68 -5.99
CA PHE A 13 5.90 -10.24 -5.92
C PHE A 13 6.48 -9.71 -4.60
N LYS A 14 7.32 -8.69 -4.69
CA LYS A 14 7.86 -7.96 -3.53
C LYS A 14 7.01 -6.71 -3.27
N PRO A 15 7.11 -6.11 -2.08
CA PRO A 15 6.60 -4.76 -1.84
C PRO A 15 7.11 -3.75 -2.88
N LEU A 16 6.33 -2.70 -3.07
CA LEU A 16 6.62 -1.62 -4.01
C LEU A 16 7.86 -0.83 -3.60
N THR A 17 8.67 -0.42 -4.58
CA THR A 17 9.72 0.58 -4.33
C THR A 17 9.09 1.93 -3.95
N ALA A 18 9.87 2.86 -3.38
CA ALA A 18 9.38 4.21 -3.06
C ALA A 18 8.76 4.90 -4.30
N GLU A 19 9.47 4.87 -5.43
CA GLU A 19 8.98 5.45 -6.68
C GLU A 19 7.69 4.76 -7.18
N GLN A 20 7.60 3.43 -7.05
CA GLN A 20 6.38 2.72 -7.45
C GLN A 20 5.19 3.05 -6.54
N ARG A 21 5.40 3.25 -5.23
CA ARG A 21 4.35 3.70 -4.30
C ARG A 21 3.80 5.07 -4.69
N GLU A 22 4.69 6.01 -5.02
CA GLU A 22 4.29 7.34 -5.48
C GLU A 22 3.52 7.28 -6.80
N ARG A 23 4.01 6.53 -7.80
CA ARG A 23 3.32 6.35 -9.09
C ARG A 23 1.93 5.73 -8.94
N MET A 24 1.81 4.71 -8.09
CA MET A 24 0.51 4.10 -7.76
C MET A 24 -0.41 5.13 -7.11
N PHE A 25 0.07 5.89 -6.13
CA PHE A 25 -0.74 6.90 -5.45
C PHE A 25 -1.19 8.01 -6.40
N VAL A 26 -0.32 8.49 -7.29
CA VAL A 26 -0.69 9.47 -8.32
C VAL A 26 -1.79 8.93 -9.21
N THR A 27 -1.68 7.67 -9.63
CA THR A 27 -2.64 7.05 -10.55
C THR A 27 -3.99 6.83 -9.87
N GLU A 28 -3.99 6.29 -8.65
CA GLU A 28 -5.21 5.81 -7.99
C GLU A 28 -5.90 6.88 -7.13
N ALA A 29 -5.14 7.75 -6.46
CA ALA A 29 -5.69 8.77 -5.54
C ALA A 29 -5.69 10.19 -6.11
N LEU A 30 -4.78 10.50 -7.06
CA LEU A 30 -4.67 11.84 -7.66
C LEU A 30 -5.20 11.92 -9.10
N GLY A 31 -5.79 10.84 -9.62
CA GLY A 31 -6.33 10.79 -10.99
C GLY A 31 -5.28 11.06 -12.07
N GLY A 32 -4.03 10.66 -11.82
CA GLY A 32 -2.89 10.86 -12.73
C GLY A 32 -2.19 12.23 -12.61
N LYS A 33 -2.65 13.12 -11.72
CA LYS A 33 -2.11 14.47 -11.56
C LYS A 33 -0.93 14.47 -10.58
N ALA A 34 0.27 14.28 -11.11
CA ALA A 34 1.50 14.19 -10.31
C ALA A 34 1.85 15.50 -9.57
N ASP A 35 1.37 16.64 -10.05
CA ASP A 35 1.52 17.97 -9.45
C ASP A 35 0.76 18.12 -8.12
N LEU A 36 -0.28 17.31 -7.91
CA LEU A 36 -1.04 17.29 -6.65
C LEU A 36 -0.35 16.45 -5.56
N LEU A 37 0.76 15.77 -5.88
CA LEU A 37 1.53 15.00 -4.91
C LEU A 37 2.38 15.95 -4.06
N THR A 38 1.81 16.41 -2.95
CA THR A 38 2.48 17.30 -2.01
C THR A 38 3.62 16.58 -1.27
N ASP A 39 4.57 17.34 -0.74
CA ASP A 39 5.68 16.77 0.03
C ASP A 39 5.21 16.07 1.32
N GLU A 40 4.07 16.47 1.88
CA GLU A 40 3.49 15.77 3.04
C GLU A 40 3.00 14.38 2.66
N LEU A 41 2.27 14.26 1.55
CA LEU A 41 1.83 12.95 1.03
C LEU A 41 3.02 12.05 0.71
N ARG A 42 4.08 12.59 0.10
CA ARG A 42 5.34 11.84 -0.13
C ARG A 42 5.98 11.35 1.16
N ARG A 43 6.10 12.21 2.18
CA ARG A 43 6.68 11.87 3.49
C ARG A 43 5.90 10.79 4.22
N ARG A 44 4.57 10.78 4.09
CA ARG A 44 3.71 9.75 4.67
C ARG A 44 3.82 8.44 3.91
N LEU A 45 3.73 8.47 2.58
CA LEU A 45 3.89 7.30 1.71
C LEU A 45 5.23 6.58 1.90
N SER A 46 6.31 7.33 2.10
CA SER A 46 7.66 6.75 2.26
C SER A 46 7.77 5.81 3.45
N LYS A 47 6.97 6.01 4.51
CA LYS A 47 6.91 5.17 5.71
C LYS A 47 6.22 3.82 5.49
N LEU A 48 5.50 3.65 4.39
CA LEU A 48 4.68 2.47 4.10
C LEU A 48 5.43 1.43 3.25
N GLU A 49 6.57 0.95 3.75
CA GLU A 49 7.57 0.19 2.97
C GLU A 49 7.09 -1.18 2.48
N GLN A 50 6.11 -1.76 3.17
CA GLN A 50 5.47 -3.05 2.84
C GLN A 50 4.18 -2.89 2.02
N LEU A 51 3.94 -1.73 1.39
CA LEU A 51 2.81 -1.57 0.47
C LEU A 51 2.98 -2.44 -0.77
N CYS A 52 1.89 -3.06 -1.17
CA CYS A 52 1.75 -3.89 -2.35
C CYS A 52 0.67 -3.29 -3.26
N PRO A 53 0.68 -3.58 -4.58
CA PRO A 53 -0.40 -3.15 -5.47
C PRO A 53 -1.81 -3.55 -4.99
N GLY A 54 -1.91 -4.70 -4.31
CA GLY A 54 -3.18 -5.19 -3.75
C GLY A 54 -3.80 -4.26 -2.69
N ASP A 55 -2.99 -3.50 -1.93
CA ASP A 55 -3.51 -2.57 -0.91
C ASP A 55 -4.19 -1.37 -1.58
N TYR A 56 -3.58 -0.81 -2.64
CA TYR A 56 -4.19 0.25 -3.45
C TYR A 56 -5.50 -0.22 -4.09
N ALA A 57 -5.52 -1.44 -4.62
CA ALA A 57 -6.72 -2.03 -5.21
C ALA A 57 -7.82 -2.24 -4.15
N ALA A 58 -7.46 -2.60 -2.91
CA ALA A 58 -8.41 -2.73 -1.82
C ALA A 58 -9.04 -1.38 -1.46
N VAL A 59 -8.25 -0.33 -1.27
CA VAL A 59 -8.76 1.03 -0.96
C VAL A 59 -9.61 1.58 -2.10
N LYS A 60 -9.20 1.42 -3.36
CA LYS A 60 -10.01 1.81 -4.53
C LYS A 60 -11.33 1.05 -4.61
N ARG A 61 -11.33 -0.24 -4.26
CA ARG A 61 -12.57 -1.00 -4.20
C ARG A 61 -13.50 -0.49 -3.09
N GLN A 62 -12.97 0.04 -1.99
CA GLN A 62 -13.78 0.66 -0.94
C GLN A 62 -14.49 1.92 -1.46
N THR A 63 -13.79 2.79 -2.21
CA THR A 63 -14.41 3.99 -2.82
C THR A 63 -15.54 3.61 -3.78
N ASP A 64 -15.32 2.57 -4.59
CA ASP A 64 -16.34 2.06 -5.52
C ASP A 64 -17.57 1.50 -4.79
N ILE A 65 -17.36 0.71 -3.73
CA ILE A 65 -18.46 0.12 -2.94
C ILE A 65 -19.24 1.18 -2.16
N LEU A 66 -18.55 2.16 -1.60
CA LEU A 66 -19.16 3.25 -0.82
C LEU A 66 -19.74 4.34 -1.72
N ALA A 67 -19.57 4.24 -3.04
CA ALA A 67 -19.94 5.26 -4.03
C ALA A 67 -19.50 6.67 -3.60
N THR A 68 -18.31 6.76 -3.00
CA THR A 68 -17.75 7.98 -2.40
C THR A 68 -16.33 8.15 -2.89
N GLU A 69 -16.01 9.33 -3.39
CA GLU A 69 -14.64 9.70 -3.72
C GLU A 69 -13.91 10.13 -2.44
N PHE A 70 -12.78 9.51 -2.15
CA PHE A 70 -11.89 9.97 -1.10
C PHE A 70 -11.02 11.13 -1.59
N SER A 71 -10.82 12.10 -0.72
CA SER A 71 -9.70 13.02 -0.89
C SER A 71 -8.37 12.26 -0.83
N PRO A 72 -7.27 12.85 -1.36
CA PRO A 72 -5.96 12.21 -1.30
C PRO A 72 -5.53 11.83 0.13
N ASP A 73 -5.82 12.69 1.11
CA ASP A 73 -5.52 12.42 2.51
C ASP A 73 -6.34 11.25 3.06
N GLU A 74 -7.65 11.19 2.79
CA GLU A 74 -8.50 10.07 3.21
C GLU A 74 -8.07 8.75 2.54
N PHE A 75 -7.69 8.79 1.26
CA PHE A 75 -7.17 7.61 0.57
C PHE A 75 -5.88 7.12 1.24
N LEU A 76 -5.00 8.04 1.63
CA LEU A 76 -3.76 7.71 2.33
C LEU A 76 -4.01 7.18 3.73
N ASP A 77 -4.99 7.72 4.46
CA ASP A 77 -5.41 7.21 5.77
C ASP A 77 -5.86 5.75 5.69
N GLN A 78 -6.62 5.39 4.64
CA GLN A 78 -7.03 4.00 4.43
C GLN A 78 -5.86 3.10 4.02
N LEU A 79 -4.93 3.58 3.20
CA LEU A 79 -3.70 2.83 2.91
C LEU A 79 -2.88 2.56 4.17
N GLU A 80 -2.77 3.55 5.07
CA GLU A 80 -2.08 3.39 6.35
C GLU A 80 -2.76 2.35 7.26
N ALA A 81 -4.11 2.32 7.24
CA ALA A 81 -4.90 1.34 7.97
C ALA A 81 -4.69 -0.09 7.45
N GLU A 82 -4.82 -0.29 6.13
CA GLU A 82 -4.56 -1.58 5.46
C GLU A 82 -3.12 -2.07 5.72
N HIS A 83 -2.16 -1.16 5.58
CA HIS A 83 -0.75 -1.45 5.82
C HIS A 83 -0.48 -1.93 7.26
N ARG A 84 -1.15 -1.34 8.27
CA ARG A 84 -0.97 -1.68 9.69
C ARG A 84 -1.45 -3.09 10.05
N ILE A 85 -2.44 -3.63 9.33
CA ILE A 85 -3.02 -4.94 9.62
C ILE A 85 -2.06 -6.09 9.26
N LYS A 86 -1.08 -5.82 8.38
CA LYS A 86 -0.13 -6.82 7.89
C LYS A 86 0.74 -7.38 9.03
N PRO A 87 0.88 -8.72 9.12
CA PRO A 87 1.69 -9.35 10.16
C PRO A 87 3.16 -8.89 10.09
N GLU A 88 3.73 -8.72 8.89
CA GLU A 88 5.14 -8.29 8.76
C GLU A 88 5.37 -6.88 9.35
N VAL A 89 4.38 -5.99 9.26
CA VAL A 89 4.44 -4.62 9.82
C VAL A 89 4.27 -4.63 11.34
N ARG A 90 3.43 -5.54 11.85
CA ARG A 90 3.23 -5.71 13.30
C ARG A 90 4.46 -6.32 13.97
N GLU A 91 5.10 -7.31 13.34
CA GLU A 91 6.31 -7.96 13.85
C GLU A 91 7.52 -7.03 13.87
N GLN A 92 7.69 -6.16 12.85
CA GLN A 92 8.74 -5.13 12.85
C GLN A 92 8.61 -4.14 14.02
N ARG A 93 7.40 -3.92 14.56
CA ARG A 93 7.15 -3.08 15.74
C ARG A 93 7.35 -3.81 17.07
N GLY A 94 7.31 -5.14 17.08
CA GLY A 94 7.34 -5.98 18.28
C GLY A 94 8.72 -6.16 18.93
N MET A 95 9.80 -5.69 18.31
CA MET A 95 11.15 -5.77 18.88
C MET A 95 11.49 -4.52 19.72
N GLY A 96 10.75 -4.35 20.82
CA GLY A 96 11.08 -3.43 21.91
C GLY A 96 10.68 -4.11 23.22
N PHE A 97 11.65 -4.37 24.09
CA PHE A 97 11.52 -5.14 25.32
C PHE A 97 10.26 -4.79 26.12
N VAL A 98 9.42 -5.80 26.37
CA VAL A 98 8.51 -5.79 27.52
C VAL A 98 9.37 -6.18 28.71
N GLN A 99 9.72 -5.19 29.55
CA GLN A 99 10.23 -5.44 30.90
C GLN A 99 9.08 -5.32 31.90
#